data_AF-A0A8T8WU97-F1
#
_entry.id   AF-A0A8T8WU97-F1
#
_cell.length_a   1.000
_cell.length_b   1.000
_cell.length_c   1.000
_cell.angle_alpha   90.00
_cell.angle_beta   90.00
_cell.angle_gamma   90.00
#
_symmetry.space_group_name_H-M   'P 1'
#
loop_
_entity.id
_entity.type
_entity.pdbx_description
1 polymer ?
#
loop_
_entity_poly.entity_id
_entity_poly.type
_entity_poly.pdbx_seq_one_letter_code
_entity_poly.pdbx_strand_id
1 'polypeptide(L)'
;MQLLTLSKITVMLFATHASSKCQMAGFNECKWWGSSPFCGASKSTPGDTDSDGWLFVASTRTKNWDVLCREISDSCCRDYGDGCLTGYKRLWCHDSESVMDDNFGVEL
;
A
#
# COMPACT_ATOMS: atom_id res chain seq x y z
N MET A 1 -36.82 29.23 35.02
CA MET A 1 -35.75 29.60 34.07
C MET A 1 -35.15 28.31 33.54
N GLN A 2 -35.28 28.10 32.23
CA GLN A 2 -34.77 26.95 31.49
C GLN A 2 -33.28 27.17 31.20
N LEU A 3 -32.44 26.16 31.41
CA LEU A 3 -31.11 26.07 30.79
C LEU A 3 -31.01 24.68 30.17
N LEU A 4 -31.56 24.57 28.95
CA LEU A 4 -31.32 23.44 28.07
C LEU A 4 -29.85 23.53 27.65
N THR A 5 -29.02 22.64 28.20
CA THR A 5 -27.63 22.48 27.76
C THR A 5 -27.64 21.85 26.36
N LEU A 6 -27.27 22.62 25.34
CA LEU A 6 -27.05 22.08 24.01
C LEU A 6 -25.87 21.10 24.05
N SER A 7 -26.17 19.81 24.08
CA SER A 7 -25.19 18.76 23.81
C SER A 7 -24.73 18.92 22.36
N LYS A 8 -23.50 19.41 22.16
CA LYS A 8 -22.87 19.51 20.84
C LYS A 8 -22.55 18.09 20.37
N ILE A 9 -23.47 17.48 19.64
CA ILE A 9 -23.25 16.19 18.98
C ILE A 9 -22.32 16.45 17.80
N THR A 10 -21.01 16.35 18.03
CA THR A 10 -20.00 16.35 16.98
C THR A 10 -20.09 15.03 16.24
N VAL A 11 -20.76 15.03 15.08
CA VAL A 11 -20.82 13.88 14.18
C VAL A 11 -19.46 13.74 13.51
N MET A 12 -18.65 12.76 13.90
CA MET A 12 -17.46 12.37 13.15
C MET A 12 -17.92 11.63 11.88
N LEU A 13 -17.95 12.35 10.75
CA LEU A 13 -18.07 11.72 9.44
C LEU A 13 -16.81 10.91 9.18
N PHE A 14 -16.88 9.58 9.34
CA PHE A 14 -15.86 8.69 8.82
C PHE A 14 -16.02 8.65 7.31
N ALA A 15 -15.22 9.43 6.59
CA ALA A 15 -15.13 9.34 5.14
C ALA A 15 -14.60 7.94 4.78
N THR A 16 -15.51 7.05 4.35
CA THR A 16 -15.13 5.77 3.77
C THR A 16 -14.52 6.05 2.41
N HIS A 17 -13.20 6.26 2.38
CA HIS A 17 -12.47 6.31 1.13
C HIS A 17 -12.49 4.89 0.56
N ALA A 18 -13.18 4.69 -0.55
CA ALA A 18 -12.95 3.52 -1.39
C ALA A 18 -11.51 3.63 -1.90
N SER A 19 -10.56 3.04 -1.16
CA SER A 19 -9.19 2.94 -1.65
C SER A 19 -9.19 1.81 -2.68
N SER A 20 -9.04 2.17 -3.96
CA SER A 20 -8.68 1.17 -4.97
C SER A 20 -7.40 0.47 -4.50
N LYS A 21 -7.27 -0.84 -4.74
CA LYS A 21 -6.06 -1.56 -4.31
C LYS A 21 -4.82 -0.89 -4.91
N CYS A 22 -3.76 -0.74 -4.12
CA CYS A 22 -2.46 -0.26 -4.59
C CYS A 22 -1.90 -1.30 -5.58
N GLN A 23 -1.65 -0.89 -6.83
CA GLN A 23 -1.25 -1.77 -7.93
C GLN A 23 -0.13 -1.14 -8.76
N MET A 24 0.67 -1.99 -9.40
CA MET A 24 1.68 -1.61 -10.40
C MET A 24 1.46 -2.46 -11.64
N ALA A 25 1.79 -1.96 -12.83
CA ALA A 25 1.65 -2.73 -14.06
C ALA A 25 2.38 -4.09 -13.95
N GLY A 26 1.64 -5.18 -14.19
CA GLY A 26 2.15 -6.54 -14.06
C GLY A 26 1.94 -7.20 -12.69
N PHE A 27 1.38 -6.49 -11.69
CA PHE A 27 1.10 -7.04 -10.37
C PHE A 27 -0.34 -6.74 -9.93
N ASN A 28 -0.95 -7.68 -9.19
CA ASN A 28 -2.31 -7.53 -8.73
C ASN A 28 -2.43 -6.86 -7.36
N GLU A 29 -1.38 -6.95 -6.53
CA GLU A 29 -1.35 -6.36 -5.20
C GLU A 29 0.03 -5.77 -4.92
N CYS A 30 0.06 -4.51 -4.50
CA CYS A 30 1.27 -3.84 -4.06
C CYS A 30 1.01 -3.11 -2.73
N LYS A 31 2.07 -2.91 -1.94
CA LYS A 31 1.99 -2.16 -0.69
C LYS A 31 3.31 -1.48 -0.36
N TRP A 32 3.24 -0.42 0.43
CA TRP A 32 4.40 0.31 0.92
C TRP A 32 4.85 -0.20 2.29
N TRP A 33 6.13 -0.56 2.40
CA TRP A 33 6.81 -0.90 3.64
C TRP A 33 7.69 0.26 4.11
N GLY A 34 7.44 0.69 5.34
CA GLY A 34 8.14 1.81 6.00
C GLY A 34 7.15 2.92 6.37
N SER A 35 7.01 3.19 7.66
CA SER A 35 6.06 4.19 8.18
C SER A 35 6.76 5.50 8.50
N SER A 36 6.14 6.61 8.12
CA SER A 36 6.68 7.94 8.41
C SER A 36 6.54 8.27 9.91
N PRO A 37 7.39 9.13 10.47
CA PRO A 37 8.47 9.87 9.81
C PRO A 37 9.79 9.09 9.66
N PHE A 38 9.95 7.95 10.36
CA PHE A 38 11.17 7.14 10.35
C PHE A 38 10.91 5.81 9.64
N CYS A 39 11.06 5.80 8.31
CA CYS A 39 10.66 4.66 7.48
C CYS A 39 11.61 3.45 7.54
N GLY A 40 12.77 3.63 8.19
CA GLY A 40 13.80 2.61 8.34
C GLY A 40 14.65 2.39 7.09
N ALA A 41 15.43 1.31 7.09
CA ALA A 41 16.29 0.91 5.98
C ALA A 41 16.21 -0.60 5.75
N SER A 42 16.57 -1.05 4.55
CA SER A 42 16.69 -2.47 4.19
C SER A 42 18.05 -2.75 3.58
N LYS A 43 18.52 -4.00 3.71
CA LYS A 43 19.58 -4.53 2.85
C LYS A 43 19.03 -5.06 1.51
N SER A 44 17.71 -5.28 1.42
CA SER A 44 17.03 -5.73 0.22
C SER A 44 17.20 -4.75 -0.93
N THR A 45 17.23 -5.27 -2.15
CA THR A 45 17.33 -4.55 -3.43
C THR A 45 16.18 -4.91 -4.37
N PRO A 46 15.76 -4.01 -5.27
CA PRO A 46 14.72 -4.35 -6.24
C PRO A 46 15.05 -5.64 -7.01
N GLY A 47 14.08 -6.55 -7.08
CA GLY A 47 14.26 -7.92 -7.60
C GLY A 47 14.32 -8.99 -6.50
N ASP A 48 14.54 -8.62 -5.24
CA ASP A 48 14.49 -9.57 -4.13
C ASP A 48 13.05 -10.00 -3.83
N THR A 49 12.84 -11.29 -3.62
CA THR A 49 11.57 -11.84 -3.13
C THR A 49 11.72 -12.23 -1.66
N ASP A 50 10.73 -11.91 -0.83
CA ASP A 50 10.69 -12.38 0.55
C ASP A 50 10.15 -13.81 0.65
N SER A 51 10.17 -14.38 1.87
CA SER A 51 9.66 -15.73 2.13
C SER A 51 8.15 -15.87 1.90
N ASP A 52 7.43 -14.76 1.93
CA ASP A 52 5.98 -14.69 1.77
C ASP A 52 5.58 -14.43 0.29
N GLY A 53 6.56 -14.43 -0.62
CA GLY A 53 6.36 -14.28 -2.07
C GLY A 53 6.30 -12.84 -2.56
N TRP A 54 6.49 -11.84 -1.70
CA TRP A 54 6.47 -10.44 -2.11
C TRP A 54 7.76 -10.09 -2.84
N LEU A 55 7.63 -9.52 -4.03
CA LEU A 55 8.72 -9.00 -4.82
C LEU A 55 8.95 -7.52 -4.49
N PHE A 56 10.18 -7.19 -4.11
CA PHE A 56 10.60 -5.81 -3.98
C PHE A 56 10.76 -5.18 -5.36
N VAL A 57 9.86 -4.30 -5.76
CA VAL A 57 9.88 -3.72 -7.12
C VAL A 57 10.57 -2.37 -7.19
N ALA A 58 10.43 -1.54 -6.16
CA ALA A 58 10.90 -0.16 -6.22
C ALA A 58 11.01 0.48 -4.85
N SER A 59 11.85 1.50 -4.72
CA SER A 59 11.95 2.29 -3.49
C SER A 59 12.13 3.76 -3.77
N THR A 60 11.72 4.58 -2.81
CA THR A 60 11.95 6.04 -2.85
C THR A 60 13.40 6.44 -2.58
N ARG A 61 14.28 5.47 -2.26
CA ARG A 61 15.74 5.68 -2.22
C ARG A 61 16.37 5.64 -3.60
N THR A 62 15.87 4.80 -4.48
CA THR A 62 16.48 4.52 -5.79
C THR A 62 15.74 5.17 -6.95
N LYS A 63 14.44 5.43 -6.80
CA LYS A 63 13.62 6.16 -7.78
C LYS A 63 12.99 7.39 -7.13
N ASN A 64 12.87 8.45 -7.94
CA ASN A 64 12.21 9.68 -7.52
C ASN A 64 10.70 9.43 -7.37
N TRP A 65 10.09 10.03 -6.35
CA TRP A 65 8.68 9.83 -6.03
C TRP A 65 7.75 10.21 -7.19
N ASP A 66 7.97 11.35 -7.84
CA ASP A 66 7.15 11.80 -8.98
C ASP A 66 7.21 10.84 -10.17
N VAL A 67 8.33 10.15 -10.35
CA VAL A 67 8.47 9.13 -11.40
C VAL A 67 7.72 7.87 -11.00
N LEU A 68 7.86 7.43 -9.74
CA LEU A 68 7.17 6.25 -9.22
C LEU A 68 5.66 6.39 -9.27
N CYS A 69 5.12 7.55 -8.88
CA CYS A 69 3.68 7.82 -8.89
C CYS A 69 3.07 7.68 -10.31
N ARG A 70 3.86 7.86 -11.37
CA ARG A 70 3.41 7.69 -12.77
C ARG A 70 3.47 6.24 -13.27
N GLU A 71 4.17 5.35 -12.56
CA GLU A 71 4.33 3.94 -12.91
C GLU A 71 3.37 3.03 -12.12
N ILE A 72 2.77 3.55 -11.05
CA ILE A 72 1.84 2.84 -10.14
C ILE A 72 0.43 3.43 -10.25
N SER A 73 -0.56 2.76 -9.67
CA SER A 73 -1.93 3.27 -9.62
C SER A 73 -2.03 4.55 -8.76
N ASP A 74 -3.01 5.41 -9.07
CA ASP A 74 -3.29 6.62 -8.27
C ASP A 74 -3.55 6.30 -6.79
N SER A 75 -4.16 5.14 -6.51
CA SER A 75 -4.33 4.66 -5.14
C SER A 75 -3.01 4.32 -4.47
N CYS A 76 -2.09 3.62 -5.16
CA CYS A 76 -0.74 3.35 -4.67
C CYS A 76 0.04 4.66 -4.41
N CYS A 77 -0.18 5.66 -5.25
CA CYS A 77 0.43 6.97 -5.07
C CYS A 77 -0.10 7.67 -3.82
N ARG A 78 -1.41 7.59 -3.55
CA ARG A 78 -2.02 8.12 -2.32
C ARG A 78 -1.63 7.32 -1.07
N ASP A 79 -1.55 6.00 -1.16
CA ASP A 79 -1.22 5.08 -0.06
C ASP A 79 0.23 5.25 0.44
N TYR A 80 1.11 5.84 -0.36
CA TYR A 80 2.45 6.25 0.09
C TYR A 80 2.37 7.20 1.29
N GLY A 81 1.37 8.09 1.29
CA GLY A 81 1.14 9.07 2.35
C GLY A 81 2.29 10.06 2.50
N ASP A 82 2.65 10.35 3.75
CA ASP A 82 3.73 11.29 4.05
C ASP A 82 5.12 10.74 3.70
N GLY A 83 6.02 11.62 3.26
CA GLY A 83 7.43 11.31 3.06
C GLY A 83 8.17 10.95 4.35
N CYS A 84 9.38 10.41 4.21
CA CYS A 84 10.23 10.02 5.32
C CYS A 84 11.23 11.14 5.66
N LEU A 85 11.38 11.48 6.94
CA LEU A 85 12.46 12.36 7.40
C LEU A 85 13.81 11.63 7.38
N THR A 86 13.80 10.35 7.74
CA THR A 86 14.96 9.47 7.62
C THR A 86 14.54 8.12 7.06
N GLY A 87 15.44 7.49 6.30
CA GLY A 87 15.16 6.23 5.61
C GLY A 87 14.37 6.41 4.32
N TYR A 88 13.64 5.38 3.91
CA TYR A 88 12.86 5.37 2.67
C TYR A 88 11.75 4.32 2.72
N LYS A 89 10.70 4.50 1.91
CA LYS A 89 9.66 3.48 1.72
C LYS A 89 10.00 2.56 0.56
N ARG A 90 9.56 1.30 0.70
CA ARG A 90 9.79 0.22 -0.26
C ARG A 90 8.46 -0.28 -0.77
N LEU A 91 8.28 -0.31 -2.07
CA LEU A 91 7.11 -0.88 -2.73
C LEU A 91 7.38 -2.35 -2.95
N TRP A 92 6.59 -3.20 -2.32
CA TRP A 92 6.60 -4.62 -2.59
C TRP A 92 5.29 -5.01 -3.25
N CYS A 93 5.36 -5.91 -4.22
CA CYS A 93 4.24 -6.37 -5.00
C CYS A 93 4.16 -7.89 -5.01
N HIS A 94 2.96 -8.41 -5.18
CA HIS A 94 2.64 -9.82 -5.24
C HIS A 94 1.72 -10.07 -6.45
N ASP A 95 1.98 -11.16 -7.16
CA ASP A 95 1.07 -11.67 -8.18
C ASP A 95 -0.03 -12.44 -7.47
N SER A 96 -1.30 -12.07 -7.68
CA SER A 96 -2.43 -12.70 -7.00
C SER A 96 -2.75 -14.12 -7.50
N GLU A 97 -1.78 -14.84 -8.06
CA GLU A 97 -1.94 -16.21 -8.54
C GLU A 97 -1.16 -17.20 -7.67
N SER A 98 -1.47 -17.22 -6.38
CA SER A 98 -1.17 -18.35 -5.50
C SER A 98 -2.43 -18.90 -4.82
N VAL A 99 -3.58 -18.78 -5.47
CA VAL A 99 -4.58 -19.85 -5.35
C VAL A 99 -4.13 -20.89 -6.37
N MET A 100 -3.35 -21.87 -5.91
CA MET A 100 -3.42 -23.17 -6.55
C MET A 100 -4.85 -23.68 -6.31
N ASP A 101 -5.79 -23.30 -7.16
CA ASP A 101 -6.97 -24.11 -7.41
C ASP A 101 -6.51 -25.36 -8.18
N ASP A 102 -5.75 -26.23 -7.51
CA ASP A 102 -5.73 -27.66 -7.84
C ASP A 102 -7.09 -28.23 -7.42
N ASN A 103 -8.13 -27.80 -8.11
CA ASN A 103 -9.41 -28.49 -8.15
C ASN A 103 -9.66 -28.93 -9.58
N PHE A 104 -8.79 -29.83 -10.06
CA PHE A 104 -9.08 -30.69 -11.20
C PHE A 104 -10.12 -31.73 -10.76
N GLY A 105 -11.35 -31.25 -10.52
CA GLY A 105 -12.54 -32.08 -10.47
C GLY A 105 -12.91 -32.47 -11.89
N VAL A 106 -12.36 -33.61 -12.36
CA VAL A 106 -12.94 -34.36 -13.47
C VAL A 106 -13.97 -35.34 -12.92
N GLU A 107 -15.20 -34.88 -12.79
CA GLU A 107 -16.34 -35.77 -13.00
C GLU A 107 -16.90 -35.48 -14.40
N LEU A 108 -16.66 -36.43 -15.32
CA LEU A 108 -17.60 -37.07 -16.25
C LEU A 108 -16.84 -37.83 -17.35
#